data_AF-A0A402BT12-F1
#
_entry.id   AF-A0A402BT12-F1
#
_cell.length_a   1.000
_cell.length_b   1.000
_cell.length_c   1.000
_cell.angle_alpha   90.00
_cell.angle_beta   90.00
_cell.angle_gamma   90.00
#
_symmetry.space_group_name_H-M   'P 1'
#
loop_
_entity.id
_entity.type
_entity.pdbx_description
1 polymer ?
#
loop_
_entity_poly.entity_id
_entity_poly.type
_entity_poly.pdbx_seq_one_letter_code
_entity_poly.pdbx_strand_id
1 'polypeptide(L)' 'MQNYMLLFVVFAALHAMTYSRWLMKNGNKTGAIGVYVLILLSLALPIYRMVTAL' A
#
# COMPACT_ATOMS: atom_id res chain seq x y z
N MET A 1 12.04 -11.88 -14.02
CA MET A 1 11.16 -10.69 -13.94
C MET A 1 10.28 -10.66 -12.68
N GLN A 2 9.86 -11.81 -12.12
CA GLN A 2 8.92 -11.87 -10.99
C GLN A 2 9.49 -11.36 -9.64
N ASN A 3 10.79 -11.55 -9.34
CA ASN A 3 11.40 -11.12 -8.07
C ASN A 3 11.43 -9.59 -7.85
N TYR A 4 11.53 -8.79 -8.92
CA TYR A 4 11.59 -7.34 -8.79
C TYR A 4 10.22 -6.71 -8.49
N MET A 5 9.14 -7.37 -8.89
CA MET A 5 7.79 -6.86 -8.70
C MET A 5 7.43 -6.70 -7.22
N LEU A 6 7.89 -7.63 -6.37
CA LEU A 6 7.69 -7.56 -4.93
C LEU A 6 8.40 -6.36 -4.29
N LEU A 7 9.64 -6.09 -4.70
CA LEU A 7 10.38 -4.92 -4.25
C LEU A 7 9.65 -3.63 -4.62
N PHE A 8 9.17 -3.51 -5.86
CA PHE A 8 8.37 -2.36 -6.29
C PHE A 8 7.09 -2.17 -5.47
N VAL A 9 6.38 -3.25 -5.17
CA VAL A 9 5.16 -3.21 -4.34
C VAL A 9 5.48 -2.72 -2.93
N VAL A 10 6.58 -3.19 -2.33
CA VAL A 10 7.01 -2.74 -0.99
C VAL A 10 7.39 -1.26 -1.01
N PHE A 11 8.15 -0.80 -2.00
CA PHE A 11 8.50 0.62 -2.13
C PHE A 11 7.27 1.50 -2.35
N ALA A 12 6.33 1.08 -3.19
CA ALA A 12 5.08 1.79 -3.43
C ALA A 12 4.24 1.89 -2.15
N ALA A 13 4.14 0.81 -1.37
CA ALA A 13 3.44 0.80 -0.09
C ALA A 13 4.08 1.75 0.93
N LEU A 14 5.42 1.77 1.03
CA LEU A 14 6.15 2.70 1.91
C LEU A 14 5.94 4.16 1.52
N HIS A 15 5.98 4.46 0.22
CA HIS A 15 5.70 5.80 -0.29
C HIS A 15 4.27 6.24 0.03
N ALA A 16 3.28 5.39 -0.26
CA ALA A 16 1.87 5.67 0.02
C ALA A 16 1.60 5.85 1.52
N MET A 17 2.22 5.04 2.39
CA MET A 17 2.17 5.19 3.85
C MET A 17 2.70 6.57 4.29
N THR A 18 3.84 6.97 3.75
CA THR A 18 4.47 8.26 4.08
C THR A 18 3.60 9.43 3.61
N TYR A 19 3.03 9.33 2.41
CA TYR A 19 2.10 10.31 1.85
C TYR A 19 0.82 10.42 2.68
N SER A 20 0.23 9.29 3.09
CA SER A 20 -0.94 9.26 3.97
C SER A 20 -0.66 9.95 5.31
N ARG A 21 0.51 9.71 5.91
CA ARG A 21 0.93 10.37 7.14
C ARG A 21 1.07 11.88 6.95
N TRP A 22 1.61 12.31 5.82
CA TRP A 22 1.70 13.72 5.46
C TRP A 22 0.30 14.36 5.29
N LEU A 23 -0.64 13.69 4.63
CA LEU A 23 -2.03 14.15 4.49
C LEU A 23 -2.71 14.37 5.85
N MET A 24 -2.52 13.43 6.78
CA MET A 24 -3.03 13.53 8.16
C MET A 24 -2.44 14.75 8.90
N LYS A 25 -1.14 15.00 8.74
CA LYS A 25 -0.47 16.17 9.36
C LYS A 25 -0.94 17.50 8.77
N ASN A 26 -1.36 17.53 7.51
CA ASN A 26 -1.86 18.74 6.84
C ASN A 26 -3.39 18.91 6.95
N GLY A 27 -4.04 18.18 7.87
CA GLY A 27 -5.48 18.32 8.14
C GLY A 27 -6.39 17.56 7.17
N ASN A 28 -5.85 16.94 6.11
CA ASN A 28 -6.62 16.13 5.18
C ASN A 28 -6.78 14.68 5.67
N LYS A 29 -7.57 14.51 6.73
CA LYS A 29 -7.83 13.21 7.37
C LYS A 29 -8.56 12.25 6.44
N THR A 30 -9.55 12.73 5.67
CA THR A 30 -10.31 11.91 4.72
C THR A 30 -9.43 11.37 3.60
N GLY A 31 -8.56 12.22 3.03
CA GLY A 31 -7.59 11.79 2.03
C GLY A 31 -6.60 10.76 2.58
N ALA A 32 -6.11 10.95 3.81
CA ALA A 32 -5.23 9.99 4.47
C ALA A 32 -5.91 8.62 4.63
N ILE A 33 -7.15 8.58 5.11
CA ILE A 33 -7.93 7.33 5.25
C ILE A 33 -8.11 6.67 3.87
N GLY A 34 -8.46 7.44 2.84
CA GLY A 34 -8.60 6.93 1.48
C GLY A 34 -7.32 6.26 0.98
N VAL A 35 -6.16 6.89 1.18
CA VAL A 35 -4.86 6.32 0.82
C VAL A 35 -4.57 5.04 1.63
N TYR A 36 -4.88 5.02 2.92
CA TYR A 36 -4.72 3.82 3.75
C TYR A 36 -5.54 2.62 3.24
N VAL A 37 -6.80 2.86 2.86
CA VAL A 37 -7.68 1.82 2.29
C VAL A 37 -7.12 1.32 0.96
N LEU A 38 -6.66 2.23 0.09
CA LEU A 38 -6.01 1.88 -1.18
C LEU A 38 -4.77 1.00 -1.00
N ILE A 39 -3.93 1.29 -0.01
CA ILE A 39 -2.77 0.46 0.33
C ILE A 39 -3.22 -0.96 0.72
N LEU A 40 -4.21 -1.07 1.61
CA LEU A 40 -4.72 -2.38 2.06
C LEU A 40 -5.30 -3.19 0.91
N LEU A 41 -6.13 -2.59 0.06
CA LEU A 41 -6.71 -3.26 -1.12
C LEU A 41 -5.63 -3.70 -2.12
N SER A 42 -4.60 -2.86 -2.31
CA SER A 42 -3.50 -3.17 -3.24
C SER A 42 -2.59 -4.29 -2.72
N LEU A 43 -2.47 -4.44 -1.40
CA LEU A 43 -1.72 -5.53 -0.77
C LEU A 43 -2.53 -6.81 -0.62
N ALA A 44 -3.85 -6.71 -0.48
CA ALA A 44 -4.74 -7.87 -0.30
C ALA A 44 -4.62 -8.89 -1.44
N LEU A 45 -4.60 -8.44 -2.69
CA LEU A 45 -4.51 -9.31 -3.86
C LEU A 45 -3.19 -10.11 -3.95
N PRO A 46 -1.99 -9.49 -3.85
CA PRO A 46 -0.73 -10.22 -3.84
C PRO A 46 -0.57 -11.10 -2.59
N ILE A 47 -1.03 -10.66 -1.42
CA ILE A 47 -0.99 -11.49 -0.19
C ILE A 47 -1.88 -12.72 -0.35
N TYR A 48 -3.11 -12.55 -0.86
CA TYR A 48 -4.02 -13.66 -1.12
C TYR A 48 -3.38 -14.68 -2.05
N ARG A 49 -2.80 -14.23 -3.18
CA ARG A 49 -2.07 -15.12 -4.09
C ARG A 49 -0.91 -15.85 -3.41
N MET A 50 -0.17 -15.20 -2.51
CA MET A 50 0.91 -15.87 -1.76
C MET A 50 0.38 -16.95 -0.83
N VAL A 51 -0.75 -16.71 -0.16
CA VAL A 51 -1.33 -17.64 0.82
C VAL A 51 -2.03 -18.81 0.14
N THR A 52 -2.74 -18.58 -0.97
CA THR A 52 -3.53 -19.63 -1.65
C THR A 52 -2.79 -20.34 -2.78
N ALA A 53 -1.64 -19.85 -3.22
CA ALA A 53 -0.78 -20.56 -4.17
C ALA A 53 0.25 -21.47 -3.48
N LEU A 54 0.13 -21.64 -2.15
CA LEU A 54 0.78 -22.65 -1.31
C LEU A 54 -0.11 -23.90 -1.23
#